data_AF-A0A7C9RTW6-F1
#
_entry.id   AF-A0A7C9RTW6-F1
#
_cell.length_a   1.000
_cell.length_b   1.000
_cell.length_c   1.000
_cell.angle_alpha   90.00
_cell.angle_beta   90.00
_cell.angle_gamma   90.00
#
_symmetry.space_group_name_H-M   'P 1'
#
loop_
_entity.id
_entity.type
_entity.pdbx_description
1 polymer ?
#
loop_
_entity_poly.entity_id
_entity_poly.type
_entity_poly.pdbx_seq_one_letter_code
_entity_poly.pdbx_strand_id
1 'polypeptide(L)'
;MRFHSLPESKRYPGTEDEWAIVLDRYNTVLDELFAGLDVYVATSDWSGTPVPPERPHELTQWHPGAHHWTSIRTDPDPDDPIYTHVYVSLIPWERGRIDALLRAVADDATAGVLITDAGLQRIYAPYDGGADVILTTSTERDQLRSRHTGWLSAHPSGL
;
A
#
# COMPACT_ATOMS: atom_id res chain seq x y z
N MET A 1 0.38 -12.41 3.65
CA MET A 1 0.31 -13.20 2.40
C MET A 1 0.42 -12.25 1.23
N ARG A 2 0.80 -12.74 0.05
CA ARG A 2 1.16 -11.90 -1.10
C ARG A 2 0.23 -12.14 -2.28
N PHE A 3 -0.16 -11.07 -2.97
CA PHE A 3 -0.85 -11.11 -4.26
C PHE A 3 -0.04 -10.33 -5.31
N HIS A 4 0.03 -10.85 -6.53
CA HIS A 4 0.59 -10.15 -7.68
C HIS A 4 -0.45 -9.25 -8.33
N SER A 5 -0.03 -8.05 -8.70
CA SER A 5 -0.90 -7.05 -9.35
C SER A 5 -1.19 -7.40 -10.82
N LEU A 6 -0.33 -8.19 -11.46
CA LEU A 6 -0.49 -8.65 -12.84
C LEU A 6 -0.39 -10.17 -12.97
N PRO A 7 -0.91 -10.74 -14.08
CA PRO A 7 -0.68 -12.14 -14.44
C PRO A 7 0.81 -12.47 -14.56
N GLU A 8 1.14 -13.74 -14.38
CA GLU A 8 2.51 -14.27 -14.57
C GLU A 8 3.58 -13.57 -13.71
N SER A 9 3.15 -12.93 -12.60
CA SER A 9 4.01 -12.15 -11.72
C SER A 9 4.76 -11.02 -12.42
N LYS A 10 4.20 -10.49 -13.53
CA LYS A 10 4.73 -9.29 -14.19
C LYS A 10 4.77 -8.12 -13.19
N ARG A 11 5.89 -7.40 -13.14
CA ARG A 11 6.10 -6.35 -12.14
C ARG A 11 5.43 -5.03 -12.50
N TYR A 12 5.69 -4.51 -13.71
CA TYR A 12 5.21 -3.19 -14.13
C TYR A 12 4.20 -3.31 -15.28
N PRO A 13 3.07 -2.58 -15.22
CA PRO A 13 2.17 -2.43 -16.35
C PRO A 13 2.85 -1.61 -17.46
N GLY A 14 2.65 -2.01 -18.71
CA GLY A 14 3.15 -1.34 -19.91
C GLY A 14 2.04 -0.86 -20.85
N THR A 15 0.78 -1.15 -20.54
CA THR A 15 -0.40 -0.71 -21.30
C THR A 15 -1.53 -0.27 -20.36
N GLU A 16 -2.49 0.50 -20.87
CA GLU A 16 -3.67 0.89 -20.08
C GLU A 16 -4.55 -0.31 -19.68
N ASP A 17 -4.59 -1.37 -20.49
CA ASP A 17 -5.29 -2.60 -20.13
C ASP A 17 -4.63 -3.29 -18.92
N GLU A 18 -3.29 -3.30 -18.87
CA GLU A 18 -2.56 -3.80 -17.71
C GLU A 18 -2.76 -2.90 -16.49
N TRP A 19 -2.83 -1.59 -16.67
CA TRP A 19 -3.20 -0.65 -15.60
C TRP A 19 -4.59 -0.92 -15.04
N ALA A 20 -5.57 -1.23 -15.90
CA ALA A 20 -6.90 -1.61 -15.48
C ALA A 20 -6.88 -2.90 -14.65
N ILE A 21 -6.06 -3.89 -15.02
CA ILE A 21 -5.88 -5.13 -14.25
C ILE A 21 -5.26 -4.85 -12.88
N VAL A 22 -4.20 -4.05 -12.81
CA VAL A 22 -3.52 -3.70 -11.54
C VAL A 22 -4.52 -3.06 -10.57
N LEU A 23 -5.24 -2.03 -11.03
CA LEU A 23 -6.20 -1.32 -10.21
C LEU A 23 -7.39 -2.19 -9.83
N ASP A 24 -7.87 -3.06 -10.72
CA ASP A 24 -8.94 -4.00 -10.43
C ASP A 24 -8.55 -4.97 -9.32
N ARG A 25 -7.35 -5.57 -9.37
CA ARG A 25 -6.88 -6.49 -8.33
C ARG A 25 -6.69 -5.80 -6.99
N TYR A 26 -6.05 -4.62 -6.98
CA TYR A 26 -5.84 -3.86 -5.76
C TYR A 26 -7.17 -3.47 -5.10
N ASN A 27 -8.08 -2.88 -5.86
CA ASN A 27 -9.39 -2.50 -5.34
C ASN A 27 -10.22 -3.71 -4.91
N THR A 28 -10.14 -4.85 -5.59
CA THR A 28 -10.87 -6.05 -5.19
C THR A 28 -10.43 -6.56 -3.82
N VAL A 29 -9.12 -6.60 -3.55
CA VAL A 29 -8.65 -6.96 -2.20
C VAL A 29 -9.07 -5.93 -1.17
N LEU A 30 -8.95 -4.64 -1.49
CA LEU A 30 -9.35 -3.56 -0.59
C LEU A 30 -10.85 -3.58 -0.28
N ASP A 31 -11.72 -3.84 -1.26
CA ASP A 31 -13.17 -4.00 -1.08
C ASP A 31 -13.48 -5.14 -0.10
N GLU A 32 -12.80 -6.28 -0.25
CA GLU A 32 -13.00 -7.42 0.66
C GLU A 32 -12.51 -7.15 2.08
N LEU A 33 -11.49 -6.30 2.23
CA LEU A 33 -10.95 -5.92 3.53
C LEU A 33 -11.75 -4.80 4.19
N PHE A 34 -12.30 -3.86 3.43
CA PHE A 34 -12.69 -2.55 3.95
C PHE A 34 -14.06 -2.05 3.49
N ALA A 35 -14.83 -2.81 2.70
CA ALA A 35 -16.19 -2.40 2.32
C ALA A 35 -17.04 -2.02 3.54
N GLY A 36 -17.58 -0.80 3.52
CA GLY A 36 -18.41 -0.23 4.59
C GLY A 36 -17.64 0.23 5.83
N LEU A 37 -16.31 0.30 5.78
CA LEU A 37 -15.46 0.80 6.87
C LEU A 37 -14.82 2.15 6.50
N ASP A 38 -14.49 2.92 7.53
CA ASP A 38 -13.47 3.96 7.40
C ASP A 38 -12.08 3.31 7.51
N VAL A 39 -11.14 3.79 6.69
CA VAL A 39 -9.77 3.28 6.63
C VAL A 39 -8.75 4.38 6.87
N TYR A 40 -7.68 4.01 7.55
CA TYR A 40 -6.46 4.79 7.59
C TYR A 40 -5.63 4.50 6.35
N VAL A 41 -5.26 5.54 5.63
CA VAL A 41 -4.25 5.49 4.56
C VAL A 41 -3.01 6.17 5.10
N ALA A 42 -1.88 5.47 5.08
CA ALA A 42 -0.59 5.96 5.51
C ALA A 42 0.39 5.94 4.33
N THR A 43 1.20 6.99 4.24
CA THR A 43 2.27 7.14 3.25
C THR A 43 3.50 7.70 3.94
N SER A 44 4.68 7.38 3.43
CA SER A 44 5.94 7.74 4.07
C SER A 44 6.80 8.63 3.17
N ASP A 45 7.63 9.45 3.80
CA ASP A 45 8.71 10.22 3.18
C ASP A 45 9.93 10.17 4.13
N TRP A 46 11.12 10.58 3.68
CA TRP A 46 12.32 10.54 4.51
C TRP A 46 13.18 11.79 4.41
N SER A 47 13.88 12.11 5.49
CA SER A 47 14.87 13.18 5.50
C SER A 47 15.96 12.96 6.55
N GLY A 48 17.03 13.76 6.47
CA GLY A 48 18.10 13.77 7.47
C GLY A 48 17.74 14.47 8.79
N THR A 49 16.50 14.93 8.95
CA THR A 49 16.10 15.78 10.07
C THR A 49 14.83 15.27 10.75
N PRO A 50 14.64 15.50 12.07
CA PRO A 50 13.46 15.03 12.79
C PRO A 50 12.16 15.76 12.38
N VAL A 51 12.27 16.91 11.74
CA VAL A 51 11.13 17.70 11.25
C VAL A 51 10.99 17.44 9.75
N PRO A 52 9.81 17.03 9.24
CA PRO A 52 9.65 16.81 7.82
C PRO A 52 9.88 18.11 7.02
N PRO A 53 10.53 18.03 5.85
CA PRO A 53 10.52 19.13 4.90
C PRO A 53 9.11 19.35 4.33
N GLU A 54 8.95 20.40 3.53
CA GLU A 54 7.73 20.56 2.74
C GLU A 54 7.53 19.34 1.84
N ARG A 55 6.30 18.81 1.84
CA ARG A 55 5.98 17.59 1.15
C ARG A 55 5.96 17.82 -0.37
N PRO A 56 6.62 16.98 -1.19
CA PRO A 56 6.58 17.08 -2.64
C PRO A 56 5.15 17.18 -3.19
N HIS A 57 4.97 17.99 -4.23
CA HIS A 57 3.64 18.29 -4.79
C HIS A 57 2.93 17.01 -5.24
N GLU A 58 3.64 16.10 -5.89
CA GLU A 58 3.14 14.81 -6.37
C GLU A 58 2.58 13.96 -5.22
N LEU A 59 3.30 13.87 -4.09
CA LEU A 59 2.82 13.13 -2.91
C LEU A 59 1.55 13.73 -2.32
N THR A 60 1.40 15.06 -2.38
CA THR A 60 0.17 15.73 -1.93
C THR A 60 -1.01 15.49 -2.87
N GLN A 61 -0.75 15.33 -4.18
CA GLN A 61 -1.78 15.00 -5.17
C GLN A 61 -2.24 13.54 -5.06
N TRP A 62 -1.31 12.61 -4.83
CA TRP A 62 -1.64 11.18 -4.69
C TRP A 62 -2.33 10.86 -3.37
N HIS A 63 -1.99 11.56 -2.29
CA HIS A 63 -2.61 11.35 -0.97
C HIS A 63 -3.18 12.67 -0.40
N PRO A 64 -4.29 13.16 -0.99
CA PRO A 64 -4.90 14.42 -0.59
C PRO A 64 -5.51 14.32 0.81
N GLY A 65 -5.37 15.39 1.60
CA GLY A 65 -5.91 15.46 2.97
C GLY A 65 -5.08 14.71 4.03
N ALA A 66 -3.97 14.10 3.65
CA ALA A 66 -3.02 13.51 4.59
C ALA A 66 -2.34 14.60 5.41
N HIS A 67 -2.26 14.39 6.72
CA HIS A 67 -1.50 15.26 7.63
C HIS A 67 -0.33 14.47 8.21
N HIS A 68 0.72 15.20 8.60
CA HIS A 68 1.85 14.61 9.31
C HIS A 68 1.35 14.03 10.65
N TRP A 69 1.68 12.77 10.91
CA TRP A 69 1.34 12.09 12.15
C TRP A 69 2.55 11.99 13.08
N THR A 70 3.66 11.47 12.57
CA THR A 70 4.85 11.25 13.38
C THR A 70 6.12 11.18 12.53
N SER A 71 7.27 11.25 13.20
CA SER A 71 8.59 11.06 12.60
C SER A 71 9.42 10.15 13.48
N ILE A 72 10.00 9.13 12.86
CA ILE A 72 10.69 8.04 13.53
C ILE A 72 12.10 8.00 12.96
N ARG A 73 13.11 8.03 13.84
CA ARG A 73 14.49 7.76 13.41
C ARG A 73 14.61 6.29 13.05
N THR A 74 14.84 6.01 11.77
CA THR A 74 14.91 4.65 11.23
C THR A 74 16.33 4.17 11.02
N ASP A 75 17.29 5.09 10.84
CA ASP A 75 18.72 4.73 10.78
C ASP A 75 19.40 4.92 12.16
N PRO A 76 20.05 3.86 12.70
CA PRO A 76 20.81 3.96 13.94
C PRO A 76 22.12 4.74 13.82
N ASP A 77 22.64 5.03 12.62
CA ASP A 77 23.88 5.79 12.41
C ASP A 77 23.74 7.22 12.97
N PRO A 78 24.56 7.61 13.97
CA PRO A 78 24.53 8.96 14.55
C PRO A 78 25.07 10.06 13.63
N ASP A 79 25.90 9.73 12.66
CA ASP A 79 26.58 10.70 11.80
C ASP A 79 25.77 10.99 10.52
N ASP A 80 24.85 10.10 10.14
CA ASP A 80 23.92 10.27 9.01
C ASP A 80 22.49 9.81 9.37
N PRO A 81 21.77 10.54 10.24
CA PRO A 81 20.50 10.07 10.78
C PRO A 81 19.38 10.17 9.72
N ILE A 82 18.74 9.04 9.40
CA ILE A 82 17.54 9.02 8.55
C ILE A 82 16.28 8.97 9.43
N TYR A 83 15.38 9.91 9.18
CA TYR A 83 14.04 9.94 9.74
C TYR A 83 13.02 9.56 8.69
N THR A 84 12.13 8.65 9.03
CA THR A 84 10.91 8.37 8.26
C THR A 84 9.76 9.22 8.81
N HIS A 85 9.13 9.99 7.94
CA HIS A 85 7.98 10.84 8.24
C HIS A 85 6.71 10.16 7.74
N VAL A 86 5.77 9.90 8.64
CA VAL A 86 4.50 9.22 8.33
C VAL A 86 3.38 10.24 8.23
N TYR A 87 2.64 10.18 7.13
CA TYR A 87 1.47 11.00 6.86
C TYR A 87 0.23 10.12 6.77
N VAL A 88 -0.85 10.54 7.43
CA VAL A 88 -2.07 9.74 7.58
C VAL A 88 -3.30 10.53 7.19
N SER A 89 -4.26 9.86 6.55
CA SER A 89 -5.64 10.32 6.42
C SER A 89 -6.60 9.23 6.91
N LEU A 90 -7.79 9.63 7.35
CA LEU A 90 -8.92 8.74 7.63
C LEU A 90 -9.99 9.04 6.61
N ILE A 91 -10.38 8.04 5.83
CA ILE A 91 -11.36 8.20 4.75
C ILE A 91 -12.38 7.06 4.79
N PRO A 92 -13.66 7.31 4.43
CA PRO A 92 -14.57 6.22 4.13
C PRO A 92 -14.05 5.45 2.92
N TRP A 93 -14.00 4.12 3.01
CA TRP A 93 -13.54 3.30 1.91
C TRP A 93 -14.58 3.30 0.77
N GLU A 94 -14.11 3.64 -0.41
CA GLU A 94 -14.83 3.50 -1.67
C GLU A 94 -13.86 2.99 -2.74
N ARG A 95 -14.32 2.06 -3.57
CA ARG A 95 -13.53 1.58 -4.71
C ARG A 95 -13.12 2.74 -5.60
N GLY A 96 -11.85 2.78 -5.98
CA GLY A 96 -11.28 3.84 -6.82
C GLY A 96 -10.82 5.08 -6.04
N ARG A 97 -11.12 5.18 -4.73
CA ARG A 97 -10.87 6.38 -3.93
C ARG A 97 -9.41 6.79 -3.87
N ILE A 98 -8.51 5.82 -3.94
CA ILE A 98 -7.05 6.01 -3.85
C ILE A 98 -6.32 5.53 -5.11
N ASP A 99 -7.01 5.45 -6.27
CA ASP A 99 -6.40 4.92 -7.50
C ASP A 99 -5.16 5.69 -7.95
N ALA A 100 -5.13 7.02 -7.75
CA ALA A 100 -3.95 7.81 -8.05
C ALA A 100 -2.73 7.37 -7.22
N LEU A 101 -2.92 7.11 -5.92
CA LEU A 101 -1.88 6.57 -5.04
C LEU A 101 -1.49 5.14 -5.44
N LEU A 102 -2.47 4.29 -5.72
CA LEU A 102 -2.22 2.90 -6.13
C LEU A 102 -1.45 2.81 -7.45
N ARG A 103 -1.73 3.70 -8.41
CA ARG A 103 -0.94 3.84 -9.64
C ARG A 103 0.50 4.26 -9.35
N ALA A 104 0.68 5.30 -8.53
CA ALA A 104 2.01 5.76 -8.14
C ALA A 104 2.83 4.67 -7.44
N VAL A 105 2.20 3.86 -6.59
CA VAL A 105 2.85 2.72 -5.93
C VAL A 105 3.24 1.62 -6.94
N ALA A 106 2.33 1.27 -7.85
CA ALA A 106 2.60 0.23 -8.84
C ALA A 106 3.66 0.63 -9.89
N ASP A 107 3.87 1.93 -10.09
CA ASP A 107 4.90 2.51 -10.96
C ASP A 107 6.23 2.81 -10.23
N ASP A 108 6.35 2.40 -8.96
CA ASP A 108 7.52 2.70 -8.09
C ASP A 108 7.80 4.22 -7.93
N ALA A 109 6.78 5.06 -8.18
CA ALA A 109 6.86 6.51 -7.99
C ALA A 109 6.70 6.91 -6.51
N THR A 110 6.15 6.02 -5.68
CA THR A 110 6.12 6.14 -4.22
C THR A 110 6.11 4.77 -3.56
N ALA A 111 6.58 4.71 -2.31
CA ALA A 111 6.68 3.48 -1.53
C ALA A 111 6.31 3.71 -0.06
N GLY A 112 6.31 2.66 0.75
CA GLY A 112 5.99 2.76 2.18
C GLY A 112 4.52 3.16 2.42
N VAL A 113 3.62 2.65 1.58
CA VAL A 113 2.18 2.86 1.68
C VAL A 113 1.53 1.72 2.47
N LEU A 114 0.62 2.08 3.37
CA LEU A 114 -0.11 1.12 4.21
C LEU A 114 -1.57 1.57 4.35
N ILE A 115 -2.51 0.66 4.14
CA ILE A 115 -3.94 0.87 4.33
C ILE A 115 -4.42 -0.08 5.41
N THR A 116 -5.20 0.42 6.37
CA THR A 116 -5.66 -0.40 7.49
C THR A 116 -6.96 0.09 8.12
N ASP A 117 -7.65 -0.80 8.82
CA ASP A 117 -8.75 -0.43 9.70
C ASP A 117 -8.23 0.19 11.00
N ALA A 118 -9.10 0.84 11.77
CA ALA A 118 -8.71 1.49 13.02
C ALA A 118 -8.12 0.53 14.08
N GLY A 119 -8.44 -0.76 14.01
CA GLY A 119 -7.97 -1.77 14.95
C GLY A 119 -6.66 -2.45 14.55
N LEU A 120 -6.06 -2.10 13.38
CA LEU A 120 -4.91 -2.80 12.79
C LEU A 120 -5.15 -4.31 12.63
N GLN A 121 -6.41 -4.70 12.39
CA GLN A 121 -6.80 -6.11 12.21
C GLN A 121 -6.62 -6.56 10.76
N ARG A 122 -6.67 -5.61 9.83
CA ARG A 122 -6.55 -5.79 8.40
C ARG A 122 -5.56 -4.76 7.88
N ILE A 123 -4.45 -5.22 7.33
CA ILE A 123 -3.43 -4.35 6.76
C ILE A 123 -3.21 -4.76 5.31
N TYR A 124 -3.22 -3.78 4.43
CA TYR A 124 -2.90 -3.89 3.01
C TYR A 124 -1.70 -3.00 2.71
N ALA A 125 -0.60 -3.60 2.24
CA ALA A 125 0.65 -2.93 1.93
C ALA A 125 0.98 -3.12 0.45
N PRO A 126 0.52 -2.22 -0.45
CA PRO A 126 0.84 -2.30 -1.87
C PRO A 126 2.28 -1.87 -2.13
N TYR A 127 2.85 -2.43 -3.18
CA TYR A 127 4.16 -2.07 -3.74
C TYR A 127 4.13 -2.35 -5.24
N ASP A 128 5.24 -2.14 -5.93
CA ASP A 128 5.34 -2.41 -7.36
C ASP A 128 5.35 -3.93 -7.66
N GLY A 129 4.41 -4.37 -8.50
CA GLY A 129 4.19 -5.79 -8.81
C GLY A 129 3.28 -6.55 -7.86
N GLY A 130 2.74 -5.94 -6.79
CA GLY A 130 1.79 -6.63 -5.92
C GLY A 130 1.47 -5.94 -4.61
N ALA A 131 0.96 -6.73 -3.66
CA ALA A 131 0.68 -6.26 -2.31
C ALA A 131 0.80 -7.39 -1.30
N ASP A 132 1.19 -7.04 -0.09
CA ASP A 132 1.12 -7.90 1.08
C ASP A 132 -0.13 -7.59 1.91
N VAL A 133 -0.84 -8.64 2.30
CA VAL A 133 -2.03 -8.61 3.16
C VAL A 133 -1.72 -9.28 4.49
N ILE A 134 -1.94 -8.57 5.59
CA ILE A 134 -1.74 -9.07 6.95
C ILE A 134 -3.10 -9.06 7.65
N LEU A 135 -3.47 -10.23 8.19
CA LEU A 135 -4.73 -10.48 8.88
C LEU A 135 -4.45 -11.15 10.22
N THR A 136 -5.36 -10.95 11.18
CA THR A 136 -5.18 -11.44 12.55
C THR A 136 -5.15 -12.96 12.68
N THR A 137 -5.80 -13.68 11.77
CA THR A 137 -5.86 -15.15 11.83
C THR A 137 -5.44 -15.83 10.53
N SER A 138 -4.90 -17.04 10.66
CA SER A 138 -4.61 -17.90 9.50
C SER A 138 -5.87 -18.29 8.74
N THR A 139 -7.01 -18.44 9.42
CA THR A 139 -8.28 -18.81 8.79
C THR A 139 -8.78 -17.73 7.83
N GLU A 140 -8.80 -16.47 8.26
CA GLU A 140 -9.19 -15.34 7.39
C GLU A 140 -8.23 -15.20 6.20
N ARG A 141 -6.92 -15.31 6.47
CA ARG A 141 -5.89 -15.33 5.43
C ARG A 141 -6.12 -16.43 4.41
N ASP A 142 -6.38 -17.66 4.85
CA ASP A 142 -6.52 -18.81 3.95
C ASP A 142 -7.82 -18.75 3.14
N GLN A 143 -8.90 -18.21 3.73
CA GLN A 143 -10.15 -17.92 3.01
C GLN A 143 -9.94 -16.87 1.92
N LEU A 144 -9.32 -15.72 2.24
CA LEU A 144 -9.02 -14.69 1.25
C LEU A 144 -8.05 -15.22 0.16
N ARG A 145 -7.04 -15.99 0.55
CA ARG A 145 -6.11 -16.66 -0.38
C ARG A 145 -6.84 -17.59 -1.36
N SER A 146 -7.79 -18.39 -0.87
CA SER A 146 -8.51 -19.36 -1.70
C SER A 146 -9.41 -18.74 -2.77
N ARG A 147 -9.87 -17.50 -2.56
CA ARG A 147 -10.68 -16.76 -3.54
C ARG A 147 -9.87 -16.24 -4.72
N HIS A 148 -8.56 -16.06 -4.53
CA HIS A 148 -7.67 -15.36 -5.46
C HIS A 148 -6.43 -16.19 -5.82
N THR A 149 -6.60 -17.51 -5.98
CA THR A 149 -5.48 -18.43 -6.24
C THR A 149 -4.69 -18.08 -7.50
N GLY A 150 -5.34 -17.56 -8.53
CA GLY A 150 -4.71 -17.12 -9.77
C GLY A 150 -3.84 -15.87 -9.65
N TRP A 151 -3.83 -15.20 -8.49
CA TRP A 151 -3.01 -14.00 -8.24
C TRP A 151 -1.79 -14.30 -7.36
N LEU A 152 -1.64 -15.54 -6.89
CA LEU A 152 -0.53 -15.96 -6.04
C LEU A 152 0.70 -16.30 -6.89
N SER A 153 1.89 -16.21 -6.29
CA SER A 153 3.10 -16.74 -6.93
C SER A 153 2.94 -18.24 -7.17
N ALA A 154 3.29 -18.68 -8.37
CA ALA A 154 3.44 -20.10 -8.69
C ALA A 154 4.71 -20.71 -8.09
N HIS A 155 5.64 -19.88 -7.59
CA HIS A 155 6.87 -20.34 -7.00
C HIS A 155 6.62 -21.02 -5.65
N PRO A 156 7.28 -22.16 -5.34
CA PRO A 156 7.07 -22.88 -4.08
C PRO A 156 7.34 -22.06 -2.82
N SER A 157 8.24 -21.07 -2.91
CA SER A 157 8.55 -20.18 -1.78
C SER A 157 7.57 -19.00 -1.63
N GLY A 158 6.64 -18.82 -2.58
CA GLY A 158 5.78 -17.65 -2.65
C GLY A 158 6.48 -16.34 -3.05
N LEU A 159 7.73 -16.43 -3.51
CA LEU A 159 8.49 -15.30 -4.09
C LEU A 159 8.24 -15.17 -5.59
#